data_AF-A0A9D7IFE9-F1
#
_entry.id   AF-A0A9D7IFE9-F1
#
_cell.length_a   1.000
_cell.length_b   1.000
_cell.length_c   1.000
_cell.angle_alpha   90.00
_cell.angle_beta   90.00
_cell.angle_gamma   90.00
#
_symmetry.space_group_name_H-M   'P 1'
#
loop_
_entity.id
_entity.type
_entity.pdbx_description
1 polymer ?
#
loop_
_entity_poly.entity_id
_entity_poly.type
_entity_poly.pdbx_seq_one_letter_code
_entity_poly.pdbx_strand_id
1 'polypeptide(L)'
;MVKKYNIEWDRVLVCMEFTGIYNRPMLQFCTLKKIAVWMIMPIEIIRSMGIQRGKNDKIDSKKIAMYAILHHDKIKVWQPVSKNIVLLKDLLALRQRLIKVSKILLQPINELKAIKDKVAAKETEVHCKSSIEQLKKELHKTEARIKRL
;
A
#
# COMPACT_ATOMS: atom_id res chain seq x y z
N MET A 1 -10.98 1.75 25.86
CA MET A 1 -12.12 2.67 25.66
C MET A 1 -13.44 1.90 25.60
N VAL A 2 -13.70 1.06 24.59
CA VAL A 2 -15.01 0.36 24.43
C VAL A 2 -15.41 -0.49 25.65
N LYS A 3 -14.51 -1.35 26.17
CA LYS A 3 -14.76 -2.11 27.42
C LYS A 3 -14.89 -1.24 28.67
N LYS A 4 -14.25 -0.06 28.69
CA LYS A 4 -14.27 0.87 29.84
C LYS A 4 -15.63 1.57 29.96
N TYR A 5 -16.29 1.81 28.83
CA TYR A 5 -17.59 2.49 28.76
C TYR A 5 -18.76 1.55 28.51
N ASN A 6 -18.53 0.22 28.56
CA ASN A 6 -19.55 -0.81 28.34
C ASN A 6 -20.36 -0.61 27.03
N ILE A 7 -19.68 -0.20 25.96
CA ILE A 7 -20.30 0.04 24.65
C ILE A 7 -20.26 -1.26 23.83
N GLU A 8 -21.39 -1.63 23.23
CA GLU A 8 -21.49 -2.76 22.31
C GLU A 8 -20.79 -2.44 20.98
N TRP A 9 -20.17 -3.43 20.34
CA TRP A 9 -19.32 -3.22 19.15
C TRP A 9 -20.09 -2.75 17.91
N ASP A 10 -21.37 -3.07 17.81
CA ASP A 10 -22.29 -2.65 16.75
C ASP A 10 -22.64 -1.15 16.83
N ARG A 11 -22.48 -0.53 18.01
CA ARG A 11 -22.63 0.93 18.22
C ARG A 11 -21.33 1.70 18.00
N VAL A 12 -20.25 1.03 17.56
CA VAL A 12 -18.94 1.64 17.36
C VAL A 12 -18.66 1.81 15.87
N LEU A 13 -18.32 3.04 15.47
CA LEU A 13 -17.68 3.34 14.20
C LEU A 13 -16.19 3.57 14.43
N VAL A 14 -15.35 2.81 13.73
CA VAL A 14 -13.91 3.05 13.69
C VAL A 14 -13.59 3.86 12.46
N CYS A 15 -13.11 5.08 12.67
CA CYS A 15 -12.64 5.93 11.61
C CYS A 15 -11.11 5.84 11.50
N MET A 16 -10.58 5.58 10.30
CA MET A 16 -9.14 5.48 10.12
C MET A 16 -8.66 6.00 8.75
N GLU A 17 -7.45 6.53 8.72
CA GLU A 17 -6.76 6.89 7.49
C GLU A 17 -6.34 5.64 6.71
N PHE A 18 -6.44 5.70 5.38
CA PHE A 18 -5.87 4.70 4.51
C PHE A 18 -4.34 4.84 4.42
N THR A 19 -3.62 3.92 5.05
CA THR A 19 -2.16 3.81 5.09
C THR A 19 -1.65 2.56 4.37
N GLY A 20 -2.48 1.92 3.54
CA GLY A 20 -2.11 0.77 2.72
C GLY A 20 -2.09 -0.55 3.51
N ILE A 21 -0.97 -1.28 3.45
CA ILE A 21 -0.86 -2.63 4.04
C ILE A 21 -1.06 -2.64 5.56
N TYR A 22 -0.73 -1.52 6.22
CA TYR A 22 -0.84 -1.38 7.68
C TYR A 22 -2.29 -1.35 8.18
N ASN A 23 -3.28 -1.07 7.32
CA ASN A 23 -4.68 -1.17 7.70
C ASN A 23 -5.13 -2.63 7.88
N ARG A 24 -4.47 -3.61 7.24
CA ARG A 24 -4.99 -5.00 7.15
C ARG A 24 -5.31 -5.64 8.50
N PRO A 25 -4.43 -5.60 9.53
CA PRO A 25 -4.72 -6.22 10.81
C PRO A 25 -5.94 -5.59 11.50
N MET A 26 -6.06 -4.26 11.43
CA MET A 26 -7.20 -3.55 12.01
C MET A 26 -8.49 -3.87 11.27
N LEU A 27 -8.48 -3.86 9.93
CA LEU A 27 -9.66 -4.23 9.13
C LEU A 27 -10.10 -5.67 9.38
N GLN A 28 -9.16 -6.60 9.51
CA GLN A 28 -9.45 -7.98 9.86
C GLN A 28 -10.11 -8.08 11.25
N PHE A 29 -9.55 -7.39 12.25
CA PHE A 29 -10.13 -7.33 13.59
C PHE A 29 -11.56 -6.77 13.57
N CYS A 30 -11.77 -5.61 12.92
CA CYS A 30 -13.08 -4.98 12.80
C CYS A 30 -14.08 -5.88 12.07
N THR A 31 -13.67 -6.55 11.00
CA THR A 31 -14.52 -7.50 10.25
C THR A 31 -14.97 -8.65 11.16
N LEU A 32 -14.05 -9.26 11.90
CA LEU A 32 -14.36 -10.37 12.82
C LEU A 32 -15.29 -9.96 13.96
N LYS A 33 -15.21 -8.70 14.40
CA LYS A 33 -16.05 -8.13 15.46
C LYS A 33 -17.31 -7.43 14.94
N LYS A 34 -17.55 -7.45 13.62
CA LYS A 34 -18.66 -6.73 12.96
C LYS A 34 -18.70 -5.23 13.31
N ILE A 35 -17.53 -4.62 13.48
CA ILE A 35 -17.38 -3.19 13.75
C ILE A 35 -17.41 -2.44 12.42
N ALA A 36 -18.24 -1.40 12.33
CA ALA A 36 -18.26 -0.54 11.15
C ALA A 36 -16.94 0.23 11.03
N VAL A 37 -16.37 0.26 9.82
CA VAL A 37 -15.14 1.00 9.55
C VAL A 37 -15.43 2.08 8.52
N TRP A 38 -15.01 3.31 8.80
CA TRP A 38 -14.93 4.36 7.81
C TRP A 38 -13.47 4.63 7.47
N MET A 39 -13.10 4.30 6.24
CA MET A 39 -11.75 4.47 5.73
C MET A 39 -11.67 5.78 4.95
N ILE A 40 -10.81 6.69 5.40
CA ILE A 40 -10.65 8.02 4.80
C ILE A 40 -9.32 8.10 4.06
N MET A 41 -9.31 8.77 2.90
CA MET A 41 -8.07 9.07 2.20
C MET A 41 -7.24 10.13 2.95
N PRO A 42 -5.91 9.95 3.11
CA PRO A 42 -5.02 10.94 3.74
C PRO A 42 -5.25 12.39 3.29
N ILE A 43 -5.46 12.56 1.98
CA ILE A 43 -5.64 13.87 1.36
C ILE A 43 -6.93 14.57 1.80
N GLU A 44 -7.99 13.82 2.10
CA GLU A 44 -9.26 14.38 2.58
C GLU A 44 -9.10 14.95 3.98
N ILE A 45 -8.39 14.23 4.85
CA ILE A 45 -8.05 14.67 6.22
C ILE A 45 -7.16 15.92 6.16
N ILE A 46 -6.12 15.92 5.33
CA ILE A 46 -5.21 17.08 5.21
C ILE A 46 -5.96 18.32 4.71
N ARG A 47 -6.77 18.19 3.66
CA ARG A 47 -7.50 19.32 3.06
C ARG A 47 -8.53 19.93 3.99
N SER A 48 -9.14 19.15 4.88
CA SER A 48 -10.14 19.67 5.82
C SER A 48 -9.55 20.44 6.99
N MET A 49 -8.22 20.45 7.19
CA MET A 49 -7.61 20.99 8.42
C MET A 49 -6.59 22.12 8.20
N GLY A 50 -6.35 22.55 6.96
CA GLY A 50 -5.40 23.63 6.65
C GLY A 50 -3.94 23.27 6.98
N ILE A 51 -3.09 24.29 7.20
CA ILE A 51 -1.67 24.09 7.50
C ILE A 51 -1.50 23.50 8.90
N GLN A 52 -0.82 22.36 9.00
CA GLN A 52 -0.58 21.68 10.29
C GLN A 52 0.90 21.70 10.67
N ARG A 53 1.18 21.91 11.96
CA ARG A 53 2.52 21.76 12.57
C ARG A 53 2.49 20.64 13.60
N GLY A 54 3.53 19.81 13.61
CA GLY A 54 3.67 18.67 14.53
C GLY A 54 2.89 17.42 14.06
N LYS A 55 3.58 16.28 14.09
CA LYS A 55 3.03 14.97 13.76
C LYS A 55 3.35 13.99 14.87
N ASN A 56 2.32 13.40 15.47
CA ASN A 56 2.44 12.21 16.32
C ASN A 56 1.09 11.46 16.33
N ASP A 57 1.14 10.17 16.68
CA ASP A 57 -0.01 9.27 16.60
C ASP A 57 -1.21 9.74 17.45
N LYS A 58 -0.93 10.37 18.60
CA LYS A 58 -1.97 10.89 19.49
C LYS A 58 -2.71 12.09 18.88
N ILE A 59 -1.98 12.98 18.24
CA ILE A 59 -2.54 14.15 17.56
C ILE A 59 -3.31 13.69 16.32
N ASP A 60 -2.74 12.77 15.53
CA ASP A 60 -3.37 12.28 14.29
C ASP A 60 -4.64 11.48 14.57
N SER A 61 -4.68 10.65 15.61
CA SER A 61 -5.92 9.97 16.03
C SER A 61 -7.02 10.96 16.47
N LYS A 62 -6.66 12.02 17.20
CA LYS A 62 -7.61 13.08 17.58
C LYS A 62 -8.15 13.83 16.35
N LYS A 63 -7.28 14.11 15.37
CA LYS A 63 -7.67 14.76 14.10
C LYS A 63 -8.65 13.91 13.31
N ILE A 64 -8.37 12.61 13.16
CA ILE A 64 -9.24 11.67 12.46
C ILE A 64 -10.61 11.58 13.17
N ALA A 65 -10.62 11.52 14.51
CA ALA A 65 -11.86 11.53 15.26
C ALA A 65 -12.67 12.83 15.06
N MET A 66 -12.00 13.98 15.08
CA MET A 66 -12.65 15.27 14.82
C MET A 66 -13.21 15.35 13.40
N TYR A 67 -12.46 14.89 12.40
CA TYR A 67 -12.92 14.79 11.02
C TYR A 67 -14.21 13.97 10.95
N ALA A 68 -14.23 12.81 11.61
CA ALA A 68 -15.37 11.91 11.58
C ALA A 68 -16.64 12.52 12.18
N ILE A 69 -16.50 13.28 13.27
CA ILE A 69 -17.62 13.99 13.92
C ILE A 69 -18.16 15.10 13.00
N LEU A 70 -17.26 15.92 12.44
CA LEU A 70 -17.63 17.05 11.60
C LEU A 70 -18.27 16.64 10.27
N HIS A 71 -17.92 15.45 9.76
CA HIS A 71 -18.36 14.96 8.44
C HIS A 71 -19.18 13.67 8.55
N HIS A 72 -19.86 13.45 9.67
CA HIS A 72 -20.63 12.23 9.90
C HIS A 72 -21.74 12.01 8.85
N ASP A 73 -22.21 13.08 8.21
CA ASP A 73 -23.12 13.07 7.06
C ASP A 73 -22.53 12.36 5.83
N LYS A 74 -21.20 12.25 5.74
CA LYS A 74 -20.46 11.67 4.60
C LYS A 74 -19.94 10.26 4.87
N ILE A 75 -20.37 9.61 5.95
CA ILE A 75 -19.88 8.28 6.33
C ILE A 75 -20.04 7.29 5.17
N LYS A 76 -18.93 6.65 4.81
CA LYS A 76 -18.88 5.54 3.85
C LYS A 76 -18.33 4.31 4.54
N VAL A 77 -19.20 3.37 4.88
CA VAL A 77 -18.81 2.12 5.53
C VAL A 77 -18.00 1.29 4.56
N TRP A 78 -16.73 1.06 4.91
CA TRP A 78 -15.84 0.18 4.18
C TRP A 78 -16.37 -1.24 4.20
N GLN A 79 -16.27 -1.92 3.05
CA GLN A 79 -16.66 -3.31 2.90
C GLN A 79 -15.44 -4.19 2.61
N PRO A 80 -15.38 -5.41 3.18
CA PRO A 80 -14.32 -6.34 2.88
C PRO A 80 -14.32 -6.72 1.40
N VAL A 81 -13.16 -6.56 0.77
CA VAL A 81 -12.92 -7.04 -0.59
C VAL A 81 -12.58 -8.53 -0.59
N SER A 82 -12.89 -9.22 -1.68
CA SER A 82 -12.60 -10.66 -1.79
C SER A 82 -11.10 -10.93 -1.68
N LYS A 83 -10.74 -12.12 -1.17
CA LYS A 83 -9.34 -12.54 -1.06
C LYS A 83 -8.61 -12.50 -2.40
N ASN A 84 -9.31 -12.80 -3.50
CA ASN A 84 -8.75 -12.73 -4.86
C ASN A 84 -8.43 -11.29 -5.27
N ILE A 85 -9.29 -10.31 -4.96
CA ILE A 85 -9.00 -8.89 -5.24
C ILE A 85 -7.79 -8.41 -4.43
N VAL A 86 -7.68 -8.80 -3.16
CA VAL A 86 -6.52 -8.45 -2.32
C VAL A 86 -5.25 -9.05 -2.90
N LEU A 87 -5.28 -10.34 -3.24
CA LEU A 87 -4.14 -11.04 -3.83
C LEU A 87 -3.74 -10.44 -5.20
N LEU A 88 -4.72 -10.09 -6.03
CA LEU A 88 -4.49 -9.45 -7.31
C LEU A 88 -3.77 -8.11 -7.14
N LYS A 89 -4.20 -7.27 -6.20
CA LYS A 89 -3.52 -6.00 -5.88
C LYS A 89 -2.06 -6.23 -5.45
N ASP A 90 -1.83 -7.24 -4.61
CA ASP A 90 -0.47 -7.58 -4.14
C ASP A 90 0.44 -8.06 -5.28
N LEU A 91 -0.09 -8.88 -6.19
CA LEU A 91 0.64 -9.37 -7.35
C LEU A 91 0.92 -8.26 -8.38
N LEU A 92 -0.02 -7.33 -8.60
CA LEU A 92 0.21 -6.17 -9.46
C LEU A 92 1.31 -5.26 -8.89
N ALA A 93 1.32 -5.06 -7.57
CA ALA A 93 2.40 -4.31 -6.89
C ALA A 93 3.74 -5.05 -6.98
N LEU A 94 3.75 -6.38 -6.86
CA LEU A 94 4.95 -7.20 -7.08
C LEU A 94 5.46 -7.07 -8.52
N ARG A 95 4.59 -7.18 -9.51
CA ARG A 95 4.92 -7.02 -10.93
C ARG A 95 5.61 -5.68 -11.19
N GLN A 96 5.05 -4.58 -10.68
CA GLN A 96 5.65 -3.25 -10.83
C GLN A 96 7.05 -3.16 -10.19
N ARG A 97 7.24 -3.77 -9.00
CA ARG A 97 8.55 -3.84 -8.34
C ARG A 97 9.57 -4.61 -9.16
N LEU A 98 9.21 -5.79 -9.69
CA LEU A 98 10.10 -6.60 -10.53
C LEU A 98 10.56 -5.82 -11.78
N ILE A 99 9.63 -5.12 -12.45
CA ILE A 99 9.97 -4.25 -13.59
C ILE A 99 10.93 -3.15 -13.16
N LYS A 100 10.68 -2.48 -12.03
CA LYS A 100 11.54 -1.42 -11.52
C LYS A 100 12.95 -1.92 -11.21
N VAL A 101 13.09 -3.04 -10.50
CA VAL A 101 14.40 -3.63 -10.18
C VAL A 101 15.14 -4.05 -11.45
N SER A 102 14.44 -4.65 -12.42
CA SER A 102 15.05 -5.00 -13.71
C SER A 102 15.60 -3.77 -14.44
N LYS A 103 14.88 -2.64 -14.43
CA LYS A 103 15.36 -1.38 -15.01
C LYS A 103 16.57 -0.82 -14.27
N ILE A 104 16.57 -0.87 -12.94
CA ILE A 104 17.71 -0.42 -12.11
C ILE A 104 19.01 -1.12 -12.50
N LEU A 105 18.95 -2.43 -12.79
CA LEU A 105 20.13 -3.20 -13.20
C LEU A 105 20.52 -2.98 -14.67
N LEU A 106 19.53 -2.81 -15.57
CA LEU A 106 19.78 -2.65 -17.01
C LEU A 106 20.24 -1.25 -17.41
N GLN A 107 19.75 -0.22 -16.75
CA GLN A 107 20.01 1.17 -17.14
C GLN A 107 21.50 1.54 -17.14
N PRO A 108 22.29 1.22 -16.08
CA PRO A 108 23.73 1.53 -16.08
C PRO A 108 24.48 0.81 -17.20
N ILE A 109 24.11 -0.43 -17.52
CA ILE A 109 24.72 -1.20 -18.62
C ILE A 109 24.49 -0.49 -19.96
N ASN A 110 23.27 0.02 -20.18
CA ASN A 110 22.91 0.75 -21.41
C ASN A 110 23.62 2.11 -21.49
N GLU A 111 23.76 2.81 -20.36
CA GLU A 111 24.49 4.08 -20.27
C GLU A 111 25.98 3.89 -20.58
N LEU A 112 26.62 2.86 -20.02
CA LEU A 112 28.02 2.50 -20.31
C LEU A 112 28.23 2.15 -21.79
N LYS A 113 27.28 1.40 -22.38
CA LYS A 113 27.28 1.11 -23.83
C LYS A 113 27.16 2.38 -24.67
N ALA A 114 26.30 3.33 -24.26
CA ALA A 114 26.07 4.57 -24.98
C ALA A 114 27.30 5.48 -25.03
N ILE A 115 28.08 5.54 -23.93
CA ILE A 115 29.34 6.29 -23.88
C ILE A 115 30.54 5.54 -24.49
N LYS A 116 30.28 4.36 -25.10
CA LYS A 116 31.28 3.48 -25.74
C LYS A 116 32.32 2.88 -24.78
N ASP A 117 32.05 2.86 -23.47
CA ASP A 117 32.87 2.12 -22.50
C ASP A 117 32.49 0.63 -22.52
N LYS A 118 33.04 -0.08 -23.51
CA LYS A 118 32.74 -1.50 -23.73
C LYS A 118 33.27 -2.40 -22.60
N VAL A 119 34.33 -1.99 -21.91
CA VAL A 119 34.94 -2.80 -20.85
C VAL A 119 34.06 -2.77 -19.61
N ALA A 120 33.74 -1.57 -19.11
CA ALA A 120 32.89 -1.43 -17.94
C ALA A 120 31.47 -1.96 -18.19
N ALA A 121 30.92 -1.75 -19.40
CA ALA A 121 29.61 -2.30 -19.77
C ALA A 121 29.57 -3.82 -19.70
N LYS A 122 30.60 -4.49 -20.25
CA LYS A 122 30.67 -5.96 -20.28
C LYS A 122 30.86 -6.53 -18.88
N GLU A 123 31.74 -5.93 -18.08
CA GLU A 123 31.98 -6.36 -16.70
C GLU A 123 30.69 -6.25 -15.87
N THR A 124 30.03 -5.09 -15.93
CA THR A 124 28.75 -4.87 -15.23
C THR A 124 27.67 -5.85 -15.69
N GLU A 125 27.58 -6.11 -17.00
CA GLU A 125 26.63 -7.06 -17.58
C GLU A 125 26.87 -8.49 -17.08
N VAL A 126 28.13 -8.94 -16.99
CA VAL A 126 28.47 -10.27 -16.45
C VAL A 126 28.00 -10.42 -15.01
N HIS A 127 28.25 -9.44 -14.15
CA HIS A 127 27.85 -9.49 -12.74
C HIS A 127 26.34 -9.38 -12.52
N CYS A 128 25.60 -8.74 -13.44
CA CYS A 128 24.14 -8.57 -13.33
C CYS A 128 23.33 -9.60 -14.12
N LYS A 129 23.94 -10.38 -15.03
CA LYS A 129 23.24 -11.25 -15.98
C LYS A 129 22.29 -12.23 -15.31
N SER A 130 22.77 -12.98 -14.31
CA SER A 130 21.97 -13.99 -13.61
C SER A 130 20.76 -13.37 -12.90
N SER A 131 20.96 -12.24 -12.22
CA SER A 131 19.90 -11.48 -11.56
C SER A 131 18.85 -10.98 -12.55
N ILE A 132 19.26 -10.41 -13.69
CA ILE A 132 18.35 -9.92 -14.73
C ILE A 132 17.53 -11.07 -15.33
N GLU A 133 18.16 -12.20 -15.64
CA GLU A 133 17.48 -13.39 -16.17
C GLU A 133 16.47 -13.96 -15.17
N GLN A 134 16.84 -14.01 -13.89
CA GLN A 134 15.96 -14.48 -12.83
C GLN A 134 14.76 -13.55 -12.63
N LEU A 135 14.97 -12.23 -12.61
CA LEU A 135 13.89 -11.25 -12.51
C LEU A 135 12.90 -11.35 -13.68
N LYS A 136 13.39 -11.60 -14.90
CA LYS A 136 12.52 -11.86 -16.06
C LYS A 136 11.66 -13.11 -15.88
N LYS A 137 12.25 -14.21 -15.40
CA LYS A 137 11.52 -15.45 -15.10
C LYS A 137 10.45 -15.24 -14.02
N GLU A 138 10.79 -14.53 -12.95
CA GLU A 138 9.87 -14.19 -11.87
C GLU A 138 8.72 -13.31 -12.36
N LEU A 139 9.02 -12.31 -13.19
CA LEU A 139 8.00 -11.45 -13.80
C LEU A 139 7.00 -12.25 -14.62
N HIS A 140 7.48 -13.16 -15.48
CA HIS A 140 6.60 -14.04 -16.26
C HIS A 140 5.74 -14.95 -15.37
N LYS A 141 6.31 -15.52 -14.30
CA LYS A 141 5.56 -16.33 -13.33
C LYS A 141 4.49 -15.50 -12.62
N THR A 142 4.81 -14.27 -12.21
CA THR A 142 3.85 -13.34 -11.59
C THR A 142 2.72 -12.99 -12.55
N GLU A 143 3.02 -12.67 -13.81
CA GLU A 143 2.01 -12.35 -14.83
C GLU A 143 1.11 -13.55 -15.16
N ALA A 144 1.67 -14.75 -15.25
CA ALA A 144 0.91 -15.97 -15.41
C ALA A 144 -0.04 -16.23 -14.22
N ARG A 145 0.42 -15.96 -12.98
CA ARG A 145 -0.44 -16.08 -11.80
C ARG A 145 -1.56 -15.04 -11.80
N ILE A 146 -1.27 -13.80 -12.20
CA ILE A 146 -2.29 -12.73 -12.33
C ILE A 146 -3.39 -13.15 -13.32
N LYS A 147 -3.04 -13.71 -14.48
CA LYS A 147 -4.01 -14.15 -15.49
C LYS A 147 -4.91 -15.32 -15.05
N ARG A 148 -4.51 -16.05 -14.01
CA ARG A 148 -5.23 -17.22 -13.48
C ARG A 148 -6.13 -16.89 -12.29
N LEU A 149 -6.11 -15.64 -11.80
CA LEU A 149 -6.96 -15.16 -10.72
C LEU A 149 -8.24 -14.54 -11.26
#